data_AF-A0A927P8Z4-F1
#
_entry.id   AF-A0A927P8Z4-F1
#
_cell.length_a   1.000
_cell.length_b   1.000
_cell.length_c   1.000
_cell.angle_alpha   90.00
_cell.angle_beta   90.00
_cell.angle_gamma   90.00
#
_symmetry.space_group_name_H-M   'P 1'
#
loop_
_entity.id
_entity.type
_entity.pdbx_description
1 polymer ?
#
loop_
_entity_poly.entity_id
_entity_poly.type
_entity_poly.pdbx_seq_one_letter_code
_entity_poly.pdbx_strand_id
1 'polypeptide(L)'
;MTKVNVVNGTLTPEEQQAYVQWATEKYGVEPVSMDIEFDGEFANVHTNLGKRPFERIRRITGYLVGTLDRFNDAKAAEERQRVKHSV
;
A
#
# COMPACT_ATOMS: atom_id res chain seq x y z
N MET A 1 -13.06 11.44 7.42
CA MET A 1 -14.33 10.97 6.85
C MET A 1 -14.00 10.32 5.51
N THR A 2 -14.20 9.02 5.39
CA THR A 2 -13.96 8.25 4.15
C THR A 2 -14.89 8.75 3.05
N LYS A 3 -14.36 8.97 1.85
CA LYS A 3 -15.18 9.31 0.68
C LYS A 3 -15.72 8.03 0.04
N VAL A 4 -17.02 7.81 0.09
CA VAL A 4 -17.67 6.67 -0.58
C VAL A 4 -18.36 7.18 -1.84
N ASN A 5 -18.00 6.59 -2.97
CA ASN A 5 -18.61 6.84 -4.28
C ASN A 5 -19.35 5.58 -4.73
N VAL A 6 -20.59 5.75 -5.20
CA VAL A 6 -21.47 4.65 -5.57
C VAL A 6 -21.85 4.78 -7.03
N VAL A 7 -21.63 3.71 -7.80
CA VAL A 7 -21.90 3.64 -9.23
C VAL A 7 -22.95 2.57 -9.50
N ASN A 8 -23.92 2.87 -10.37
CA ASN A 8 -25.00 1.97 -10.79
C ASN A 8 -25.88 1.44 -9.64
N GLY A 9 -26.05 2.22 -8.58
CA GLY A 9 -26.93 1.87 -7.47
C GLY A 9 -27.05 2.98 -6.43
N THR A 10 -27.81 2.71 -5.38
CA THR A 10 -27.95 3.59 -4.22
C THR A 10 -27.68 2.80 -2.96
N LEU A 11 -26.90 3.38 -2.05
CA LEU A 11 -26.60 2.81 -0.74
C LEU A 11 -27.16 3.73 0.34
N THR A 12 -27.82 3.13 1.33
CA THR A 12 -28.22 3.86 2.54
C THR A 12 -26.99 4.27 3.35
N PRO A 13 -27.08 5.31 4.21
CA PRO A 13 -25.97 5.72 5.05
C PRO A 13 -25.47 4.60 5.98
N GLU A 14 -26.37 3.73 6.43
CA GLU A 14 -26.04 2.57 7.28
C GLU A 14 -25.21 1.54 6.53
N GLU A 15 -25.59 1.20 5.29
CA GLU A 15 -24.82 0.28 4.45
C GLU A 15 -23.45 0.87 4.08
N GLN A 16 -23.37 2.18 3.79
CA GLN A 16 -22.09 2.85 3.55
C GLN A 16 -21.16 2.71 4.75
N GLN A 17 -21.68 2.90 5.97
CA GLN A 17 -20.91 2.69 7.20
C GLN A 17 -20.49 1.22 7.37
N ALA A 18 -21.36 0.27 7.04
CA ALA A 18 -21.02 -1.15 7.08
C ALA A 18 -19.87 -1.49 6.13
N TYR A 19 -19.84 -0.94 4.92
CA TYR A 19 -18.72 -1.11 3.98
C TYR A 19 -17.42 -0.49 4.50
N VAL A 20 -17.49 0.71 5.09
CA VAL A 20 -16.32 1.36 5.70
C VAL A 20 -15.80 0.57 6.89
N GLN A 21 -16.69 0.05 7.74
CA GLN A 21 -16.34 -0.79 8.87
C GLN A 21 -15.69 -2.10 8.40
N TRP A 22 -16.27 -2.79 7.42
CA TRP A 22 -15.69 -3.99 6.82
C TRP A 22 -14.28 -3.73 6.29
N ALA A 23 -14.06 -2.64 5.56
CA ALA A 23 -12.74 -2.28 5.04
C ALA A 23 -11.76 -1.99 6.19
N THR A 24 -12.21 -1.32 7.25
CA THR A 24 -11.40 -1.00 8.42
C THR A 24 -10.99 -2.26 9.18
N GLU A 25 -11.91 -3.22 9.35
CA GLU A 25 -11.61 -4.52 9.98
C GLU A 25 -10.68 -5.36 9.11
N LYS A 26 -10.93 -5.41 7.80
CA LYS A 26 -10.15 -6.22 6.85
C LYS A 26 -8.71 -5.74 6.68
N TYR A 27 -8.51 -4.43 6.62
CA TYR A 27 -7.20 -3.82 6.36
C TYR A 27 -6.54 -3.24 7.62
N GLY A 28 -7.24 -3.28 8.76
CA GLY A 28 -6.79 -2.76 10.05
C GLY A 28 -6.69 -1.23 10.11
N VAL A 29 -7.19 -0.52 9.09
CA VAL A 29 -6.98 0.91 8.87
C VAL A 29 -8.18 1.50 8.17
N GLU A 30 -8.57 2.72 8.56
CA GLU A 30 -9.67 3.40 7.89
C GLU A 30 -9.28 3.76 6.43
N PRO A 31 -10.13 3.43 5.44
CA PRO A 31 -9.89 3.79 4.05
C PRO A 31 -10.04 5.30 3.82
N VAL A 32 -9.26 5.81 2.87
CA VAL A 32 -9.34 7.20 2.40
C VAL A 32 -10.55 7.39 1.50
N SER A 33 -10.75 6.45 0.56
CA SER A 33 -11.92 6.42 -0.31
C SER A 33 -12.33 5.00 -0.68
N MET A 34 -13.57 4.83 -1.07
CA MET A 34 -14.11 3.58 -1.59
C MET A 34 -14.98 3.88 -2.81
N ASP A 35 -14.77 3.11 -3.88
CA ASP A 35 -15.63 3.10 -5.06
C ASP A 35 -16.40 1.77 -5.07
N ILE A 36 -17.72 1.85 -5.02
CA ILE A 36 -18.62 0.70 -4.96
C ILE A 36 -19.47 0.72 -6.22
N GLU A 37 -19.30 -0.29 -7.07
CA GLU A 37 -20.07 -0.47 -8.29
C GLU A 37 -20.95 -1.71 -8.17
N PHE A 38 -22.25 -1.54 -8.42
CA PHE A 38 -23.19 -2.65 -8.44
C PHE A 38 -23.29 -3.25 -9.84
N ASP A 39 -23.12 -4.56 -9.93
CA ASP A 39 -23.30 -5.37 -11.14
C ASP A 39 -24.29 -6.50 -10.83
N GLY A 40 -25.58 -6.22 -11.04
CA GLY A 40 -26.68 -7.11 -10.67
C GLY A 40 -26.71 -7.37 -9.16
N GLU A 41 -26.46 -8.62 -8.76
CA GLU A 41 -26.43 -9.05 -7.35
C GLU A 41 -25.05 -8.87 -6.70
N PHE A 42 -24.03 -8.48 -7.46
CA PHE A 42 -22.66 -8.35 -6.97
C PHE A 42 -22.28 -6.87 -6.75
N ALA A 43 -21.36 -6.65 -5.81
CA ALA A 43 -20.76 -5.34 -5.56
C ALA A 43 -19.24 -5.41 -5.74
N ASN A 44 -18.72 -4.68 -6.72
CA ASN A 44 -17.30 -4.47 -6.92
C ASN A 44 -16.83 -3.33 -6.02
N VAL A 45 -15.94 -3.64 -5.08
CA VAL A 45 -15.47 -2.67 -4.08
C VAL A 45 -13.99 -2.37 -4.28
N HIS A 46 -13.68 -1.18 -4.74
CA HIS A 46 -12.31 -0.66 -4.81
C HIS A 46 -12.03 0.17 -3.56
N THR A 47 -11.08 -0.28 -2.74
CA THR A 47 -10.72 0.40 -1.50
C THR A 47 -9.38 1.12 -1.65
N ASN A 48 -9.37 2.43 -1.43
CA ASN A 48 -8.16 3.24 -1.38
C ASN A 48 -7.72 3.44 0.07
N LEU A 49 -6.61 2.81 0.46
CA LEU A 49 -6.05 2.88 1.82
C LEU A 49 -5.06 4.04 2.02
N GLY A 50 -4.91 4.91 1.01
CA GLY A 50 -3.93 5.97 0.98
C GLY A 50 -2.50 5.51 0.66
N LYS A 51 -1.59 6.48 0.54
CA LYS A 51 -0.16 6.18 0.37
C LYS A 51 0.42 5.66 1.69
N ARG A 52 1.01 4.47 1.65
CA ARG A 52 1.78 3.90 2.75
C ARG A 52 3.27 4.09 2.45
N PRO A 53 4.08 4.49 3.44
CA PRO A 53 5.53 4.47 3.26
C PRO A 53 5.95 3.02 2.99
N PHE A 54 6.69 2.82 1.91
CA PHE A 54 7.36 1.56 1.64
C PHE A 54 8.86 1.78 1.69
N GLU A 55 9.58 0.83 2.28
CA GLU A 55 11.04 0.84 2.25
C GLU A 55 11.52 -0.06 1.12
N ARG A 56 12.42 0.45 0.28
CA ARG A 56 13.03 -0.36 -0.76
C ARG A 56 14.25 -1.08 -0.22
N ILE A 57 14.14 -2.39 -0.05
CA ILE A 57 15.29 -3.26 0.25
C ILE A 57 16.00 -3.59 -1.06
N ARG A 58 17.33 -3.52 -1.05
CA ARG A 58 18.19 -3.80 -2.21
C ARG A 58 19.29 -4.78 -1.84
N ARG A 59 19.71 -5.59 -2.81
CA ARG A 59 20.89 -6.45 -2.64
C ARG A 59 22.17 -5.66 -2.99
N ILE A 60 23.01 -5.40 -2.01
CA ILE A 60 24.32 -4.76 -2.17
C ILE A 60 25.38 -5.75 -1.71
N THR A 61 26.35 -6.04 -2.59
CA THR A 61 27.46 -6.98 -2.32
C THR A 61 27.02 -8.34 -1.74
N GLY A 62 25.80 -8.80 -2.06
CA GLY A 62 25.23 -10.06 -1.57
C GLY A 62 24.24 -9.92 -0.41
N TYR A 63 24.16 -8.77 0.26
CA TYR A 63 23.31 -8.52 1.43
C TYR A 63 22.03 -7.77 1.09
N LEU A 64 20.90 -8.17 1.69
CA LEU A 64 19.65 -7.41 1.62
C LEU A 64 19.69 -6.27 2.64
N VAL A 65 19.69 -5.04 2.15
CA VAL A 65 19.75 -3.83 2.98
C VAL A 65 18.88 -2.71 2.40
N GLY A 66 18.19 -1.95 3.26
CA GLY A 66 17.49 -0.72 2.86
C GLY A 66 18.48 0.42 2.58
N THR A 67 19.04 1.00 3.65
CA THR A 67 20.03 2.08 3.60
C THR A 67 21.45 1.61 3.95
N LEU A 68 22.48 2.36 3.55
CA LEU A 68 23.87 2.01 3.87
C LEU A 68 24.29 2.45 5.28
N ASP A 69 23.39 3.05 6.06
CA ASP A 69 23.70 3.70 7.35
C ASP A 69 24.21 2.72 8.41
N ARG A 70 23.92 1.42 8.26
CA ARG A 70 24.36 0.36 9.18
C ARG A 70 25.61 -0.39 8.72
N PHE A 71 26.28 0.07 7.67
CA PHE A 71 27.50 -0.59 7.19
C PHE A 71 28.65 -0.27 8.13
N ASN A 72 29.40 -1.30 8.50
CA ASN A 72 30.71 -1.12 9.11
C ASN A 72 31.73 -0.76 8.01
N ASP A 73 32.95 -0.36 8.41
CA ASP A 73 33.98 0.10 7.49
C ASP A 73 34.32 -0.91 6.39
N ALA A 74 34.32 -2.21 6.74
CA ALA A 74 34.57 -3.30 5.79
C ALA A 74 33.49 -3.39 4.70
N LYS A 75 32.21 -3.42 5.07
CA LYS A 75 31.09 -3.48 4.12
C LYS A 75 31.00 -2.21 3.26
N ALA A 76 31.32 -1.06 3.85
CA ALA A 76 31.39 0.20 3.11
C ALA A 76 32.53 0.19 2.07
N ALA A 77 33.68 -0.43 2.39
CA ALA A 77 34.76 -0.61 1.43
C ALA A 77 34.37 -1.55 0.28
N GLU A 78 33.69 -2.66 0.57
CA GLU A 78 33.17 -3.57 -0.46
C GLU A 78 32.17 -2.89 -1.40
N GLU A 79 31.22 -2.09 -0.86
CA GLU A 79 30.27 -1.35 -1.69
C GLU A 79 30.99 -0.36 -2.61
N ARG A 80 32.00 0.36 -2.11
CA ARG A 80 32.79 1.31 -2.92
C ARG A 80 33.53 0.65 -4.07
N GLN A 81 33.99 -0.58 -3.89
CA GLN A 81 34.72 -1.34 -4.91
C GLN A 81 33.80 -1.99 -5.95
N ARG A 82 32.49 -2.02 -5.71
CA ARG A 82 31.52 -2.65 -6.61
C ARG A 82 31.45 -1.90 -7.94
N VAL A 83 31.48 -2.65 -9.04
CA VAL A 83 31.18 -2.15 -10.39
C VAL A 83 29.69 -1.80 -10.49
N LYS A 84 29.39 -0.55 -10.83
CA LYS A 84 28.03 -0.05 -11.04
C LYS A 84 27.73 -0.06 -12.54
N HIS A 85 26.77 -0.88 -12.95
CA HIS A 85 26.26 -0.87 -14.31
C HIS A 85 25.13 0.17 -14.39
N SER A 86 25.22 1.13 -15.31
CA SER A 86 24.09 1.98 -15.68
C SER A 86 23.07 1.13 -16.45
N VAL A 87 21.78 1.35 -16.18
CA VAL A 87 20.68 0.83 -16.99
C VAL A 87 20.27 1.90 -18.00
#